data_AF-A0A0M9WKT3-F1
#
_entry.id   AF-A0A0M9WKT3-F1
#
_cell.length_a   1.000
_cell.length_b   1.000
_cell.length_c   1.000
_cell.angle_alpha   90.00
_cell.angle_beta   90.00
_cell.angle_gamma   90.00
#
_symmetry.space_group_name_H-M   'P 1'
#
loop_
_entity.id
_entity.type
_entity.pdbx_description
1 polymer ?
#
loop_
_entity_poly.entity_id
_entity_poly.type
_entity_poly.pdbx_seq_one_letter_code
_entity_poly.pdbx_strand_id
1 'polypeptide(L)'
;MVLMPFELLHIPLYGLVAGVVVIAWSLSKAAQTFQRWKYAREHGCQPPHSVSHGLFGLGMAMELAKSGPEHRFLELIRGWHRSYGPTFKARVANRNIIFTVDPKNVQTALALKFKDFGVGSARRGALRPLMGKGIFGVDGSEWEHARALLRPNFSRTRINDTELYESHVAELIDRIPRDGSTVDLLPLFLNGTLDTATEFLFGESAHSQRGEDSYVGAEFAKAFGVAQYIAGIRFRLGFLGVFYRRKEYLKSIKVTRAYLERYQAVD
;
A
#
# COMPACT_ATOMS: atom_id res chain seq x y z
N MET A 1 71.36 -2.33 1.16
CA MET A 1 70.35 -3.22 0.57
C MET A 1 69.31 -3.56 1.62
N VAL A 2 68.19 -2.84 1.68
CA VAL A 2 66.89 -3.39 2.12
C VAL A 2 65.83 -2.56 1.37
N LEU A 3 65.37 -3.09 0.25
CA LEU A 3 64.15 -2.65 -0.42
C LEU A 3 63.00 -2.97 0.53
N MET A 4 62.31 -1.97 1.08
CA MET A 4 61.02 -2.22 1.73
C MET A 4 60.06 -2.75 0.67
N PRO A 5 59.47 -3.95 0.85
CA PRO A 5 58.48 -4.44 -0.07
C PRO A 5 57.24 -3.57 0.07
N PHE A 6 56.90 -2.89 -1.03
CA PHE A 6 55.63 -2.24 -1.21
C PHE A 6 54.58 -3.36 -1.28
N GLU A 7 54.09 -3.82 -0.13
CA GLU A 7 52.87 -4.61 -0.07
C GLU A 7 51.73 -3.69 -0.51
N LEU A 8 51.58 -3.59 -1.84
CA LEU A 8 50.43 -3.00 -2.50
C LEU A 8 49.20 -3.76 -1.99
N LEU A 9 48.55 -3.13 -1.01
CA LEU A 9 47.11 -3.04 -0.90
C LEU A 9 46.43 -4.35 -1.36
N HIS A 10 46.53 -5.40 -0.55
CA HIS A 10 45.62 -6.54 -0.65
C HIS A 10 44.22 -6.03 -0.30
N ILE A 11 43.60 -5.27 -1.21
CA ILE A 11 42.19 -4.93 -1.11
C ILE A 11 41.51 -6.28 -1.22
N PRO A 12 40.90 -6.75 -0.14
CA PRO A 12 40.22 -8.02 -0.18
C PRO A 12 39.11 -7.94 -1.23
N LEU A 13 38.80 -9.04 -1.91
CA LEU A 13 37.82 -9.08 -3.00
C LEU A 13 36.49 -8.37 -2.64
N TYR A 14 36.06 -8.45 -1.37
CA TYR A 14 34.88 -7.73 -0.88
C TYR A 14 35.01 -6.20 -0.94
N GLY A 15 36.19 -5.63 -0.74
CA GLY A 15 36.47 -4.19 -0.86
C GLY A 15 36.39 -3.72 -2.32
N LEU A 16 36.91 -4.51 -3.26
CA LEU A 16 36.77 -4.23 -4.69
C LEU A 16 35.32 -4.32 -5.14
N VAL A 17 34.59 -5.36 -4.74
CA VAL A 17 33.16 -5.52 -5.03
C VAL A 17 32.35 -4.36 -4.43
N ALA A 18 32.60 -3.99 -3.17
CA ALA A 18 31.95 -2.86 -2.52
C ALA A 18 32.24 -1.55 -3.27
N GLY A 19 33.49 -1.33 -3.69
CA GLY A 19 33.90 -0.17 -4.50
C GLY A 19 33.14 -0.09 -5.82
N VAL A 20 33.07 -1.20 -6.57
CA VAL A 20 32.30 -1.27 -7.83
C VAL A 20 30.82 -0.98 -7.60
N VAL A 21 30.21 -1.53 -6.55
CA VAL A 21 28.80 -1.27 -6.20
C VAL A 21 28.57 0.20 -5.87
N VAL A 22 29.45 0.82 -5.08
CA VAL A 22 29.35 2.25 -4.72
C VAL A 22 29.52 3.14 -5.94
N ILE A 23 30.48 2.84 -6.81
CA ILE A 23 30.70 3.57 -8.07
C ILE A 23 29.48 3.44 -8.98
N ALA A 24 29.01 2.22 -9.24
CA ALA A 24 27.85 1.96 -10.07
C ALA A 24 26.58 2.65 -9.52
N TRP A 25 26.37 2.62 -8.21
CA TRP A 25 25.27 3.32 -7.55
C TRP A 25 25.40 4.84 -7.69
N SER A 26 26.61 5.39 -7.51
CA SER A 26 26.88 6.83 -7.62
C SER A 26 26.70 7.33 -9.06
N LEU A 27 27.21 6.60 -10.05
CA LEU A 27 26.99 6.88 -11.47
C LEU A 27 25.50 6.82 -11.83
N SER A 28 24.78 5.80 -11.33
CA SER A 28 23.33 5.69 -11.54
C SER A 28 22.57 6.87 -10.93
N LYS A 29 22.98 7.36 -9.75
CA LYS A 29 22.39 8.54 -9.12
C LYS A 29 22.71 9.83 -9.86
N ALA A 30 23.94 9.97 -10.33
CA ALA A 30 24.34 11.12 -11.16
C ALA A 30 23.54 11.14 -12.46
N ALA A 31 23.45 10.02 -13.16
CA ALA A 31 22.64 9.88 -14.37
C ALA A 31 21.16 10.20 -14.13
N GLN A 32 20.54 9.63 -13.08
CA GLN A 32 19.14 9.95 -12.72
C GLN A 32 18.94 11.44 -12.41
N THR A 33 19.90 12.07 -11.73
CA THR A 33 19.83 13.49 -11.38
C THR A 33 19.95 14.35 -12.64
N PHE A 34 20.88 14.01 -13.53
CA PHE A 34 21.05 14.70 -14.80
C PHE A 34 19.82 14.57 -15.70
N GLN A 35 19.24 13.36 -15.82
CA GLN A 35 18.01 13.16 -16.60
C GLN A 35 16.83 13.96 -16.05
N ARG A 36 16.68 14.04 -14.72
CA ARG A 36 15.65 14.87 -14.08
C ARG A 36 15.88 16.36 -14.33
N TRP A 37 17.13 16.81 -14.23
CA TRP A 37 17.49 18.20 -14.49
C TRP A 37 17.23 18.57 -15.96
N LYS A 38 17.63 17.73 -16.90
CA LYS A 38 17.39 17.90 -18.34
C LYS A 38 15.89 17.99 -18.62
N TYR A 39 15.11 17.03 -18.15
CA TYR A 39 13.65 17.01 -18.30
C TYR A 39 13.01 18.28 -17.73
N ALA A 40 13.42 18.69 -16.53
CA ALA A 40 12.91 19.90 -15.89
C ALA A 40 13.21 21.17 -16.71
N ARG A 41 14.40 21.26 -17.30
CA ARG A 41 14.81 22.40 -18.14
C ARG A 41 14.06 22.43 -19.47
N GLU A 42 13.86 21.28 -20.10
CA GLU A 42 13.11 21.16 -21.36
C GLU A 42 11.62 21.51 -21.21
N HIS A 43 11.04 21.24 -20.04
CA HIS A 43 9.61 21.45 -19.78
C HIS A 43 9.32 22.68 -18.90
N GLY A 44 10.32 23.53 -18.63
CA GLY A 44 10.16 24.74 -17.83
C GLY A 44 9.63 24.48 -16.41
N CYS A 45 9.99 23.34 -15.80
CA CYS A 45 9.48 22.96 -14.49
C CYS A 45 9.96 23.91 -13.39
N GLN A 46 9.04 24.33 -12.52
CA GLN A 46 9.37 25.10 -11.32
C GLN A 46 9.82 24.18 -10.18
N PRO A 47 10.78 24.61 -9.33
CA PRO A 47 11.18 23.82 -8.16
C PRO A 47 10.02 23.73 -7.16
N PRO A 48 9.71 22.53 -6.62
CA PRO A 48 8.66 22.41 -5.60
C PRO A 48 9.12 23.01 -4.28
N HIS A 49 8.21 23.65 -3.55
CA HIS A 49 8.43 24.07 -2.17
C HIS A 49 8.88 22.86 -1.34
N SER A 50 10.07 22.94 -0.75
CA SER A 50 10.76 21.79 -0.16
C SER A 50 10.82 21.91 1.35
N VAL A 51 10.34 20.89 2.06
CA VAL A 51 10.24 20.86 3.52
C VAL A 51 10.98 19.65 4.10
N SER A 52 11.60 19.84 5.26
CA SER A 52 12.27 18.78 5.99
C SER A 52 12.33 19.16 7.47
N HIS A 53 11.73 18.35 8.33
CA HIS A 53 11.89 18.50 9.78
C HIS A 53 13.02 17.60 10.27
N GLY A 54 13.98 18.20 10.98
CA GLY A 54 15.14 17.50 11.52
C GLY A 54 16.13 17.00 10.46
N LEU A 55 17.20 16.35 10.93
CA LEU A 55 18.24 15.79 10.07
C LEU A 55 17.67 14.67 9.18
N PHE A 56 17.98 14.73 7.89
CA PHE A 56 17.52 13.77 6.87
C PHE A 56 15.99 13.54 6.81
N GLY A 57 15.18 14.44 7.37
CA GLY A 57 13.73 14.28 7.42
C GLY A 57 13.23 13.30 8.48
N LEU A 58 14.02 13.06 9.53
CA LEU A 58 13.64 12.17 10.64
C LEU A 58 12.47 12.73 11.47
N GLY A 59 12.35 14.05 11.61
CA GLY A 59 11.22 14.67 12.30
C GLY A 59 9.88 14.33 11.64
N MET A 60 9.80 14.50 10.33
CA MET A 60 8.60 14.15 9.57
C MET A 60 8.32 12.64 9.57
N ALA A 61 9.38 11.81 9.56
CA ALA A 61 9.22 10.37 9.68
C ALA A 61 8.62 9.97 11.04
N MET A 62 9.05 10.62 12.14
CA MET A 62 8.49 10.41 13.47
C MET A 62 7.04 10.89 13.57
N GLU A 63 6.71 12.06 13.00
CA GLU A 63 5.33 12.55 12.92
C GLU A 63 4.41 11.54 12.21
N LEU A 64 4.83 11.01 11.06
CA LEU A 64 4.08 9.99 10.32
C LEU A 64 3.94 8.70 11.13
N ALA A 65 5.02 8.24 11.77
CA ALA A 65 5.00 7.03 12.59
C ALA A 65 4.06 7.17 13.81
N LYS A 66 4.06 8.32 14.48
CA LYS A 66 3.23 8.62 15.64
C LYS A 66 1.76 8.83 15.29
N SER A 67 1.47 9.47 14.16
CA SER A 67 0.10 9.73 13.70
C SER A 67 -0.70 8.45 13.40
N GLY A 68 -0.01 7.32 13.18
CA GLY A 68 -0.64 6.06 12.84
C GLY A 68 -1.42 5.44 13.98
N PRO A 69 -0.78 5.11 15.12
CA PRO A 69 -1.45 4.61 16.32
C PRO A 69 -2.46 5.59 16.92
N GLU A 70 -2.28 6.90 16.70
CA GLU A 70 -3.19 7.93 17.20
C GLU A 70 -4.41 8.16 16.30
N HIS A 71 -4.52 7.46 15.16
CA HIS A 71 -5.60 7.66 14.17
C HIS A 71 -5.68 9.09 13.60
N ARG A 72 -4.57 9.85 13.62
CA ARG A 72 -4.49 11.25 13.15
C ARG A 72 -3.73 11.44 11.84
N PHE A 73 -3.42 10.37 11.12
CA PHE A 73 -2.63 10.43 9.89
C PHE A 73 -3.21 11.42 8.85
N LEU A 74 -4.51 11.34 8.55
CA LEU A 74 -5.14 12.24 7.58
C LEU A 74 -5.16 13.69 8.06
N GLU A 75 -5.33 13.90 9.37
CA GLU A 75 -5.27 15.23 9.96
C GLU A 75 -3.87 15.83 9.87
N LEU A 76 -2.81 15.04 10.11
CA LEU A 76 -1.42 15.45 9.93
C LEU A 76 -1.16 15.89 8.48
N ILE A 77 -1.54 15.07 7.49
CA ILE A 77 -1.35 15.40 6.07
C ILE A 77 -2.13 16.67 5.69
N ARG A 78 -3.36 16.82 6.20
CA ARG A 78 -4.16 18.05 6.01
C ARG A 78 -3.48 19.26 6.64
N GLY A 79 -2.91 19.12 7.82
CA GLY A 79 -2.13 20.16 8.49
C GLY A 79 -0.92 20.58 7.67
N TRP A 80 -0.16 19.63 7.13
CA TRP A 80 0.97 19.94 6.24
C TRP A 80 0.54 20.69 4.98
N HIS A 81 -0.59 20.33 4.35
CA HIS A 81 -1.10 21.08 3.20
C HIS A 81 -1.55 22.50 3.56
N ARG A 82 -2.07 22.72 4.77
CA ARG A 82 -2.38 24.08 5.26
C ARG A 82 -1.11 24.92 5.46
N SER A 83 -0.03 24.31 5.95
CA SER A 83 1.22 25.02 6.24
C SER A 83 2.12 25.21 5.01
N TYR A 84 2.17 24.23 4.11
CA TYR A 84 3.15 24.17 3.01
C TYR A 84 2.53 24.35 1.63
N GLY A 85 1.21 24.48 1.56
CA GLY A 85 0.46 24.68 0.34
C GLY A 85 -0.03 23.39 -0.34
N PRO A 86 -0.68 23.54 -1.50
CA PRO A 86 -1.35 22.42 -2.17
C PRO A 86 -0.38 21.38 -2.73
N THR A 87 0.85 21.76 -3.07
CA THR A 87 1.90 20.85 -3.53
C THR A 87 3.24 21.20 -2.90
N PHE A 88 3.87 20.22 -2.25
CA PHE A 88 5.19 20.38 -1.64
C PHE A 88 5.99 19.08 -1.70
N LYS A 89 7.31 19.21 -1.63
CA LYS A 89 8.26 18.10 -1.56
C LYS A 89 8.76 17.95 -0.14
N ALA A 90 8.41 16.86 0.53
CA ALA A 90 8.94 16.53 1.85
C ALA A 90 10.12 15.57 1.76
N ARG A 91 11.14 15.78 2.60
CA ARG A 91 12.14 14.75 2.88
C ARG A 91 11.69 13.94 4.09
N VAL A 92 11.49 12.64 3.91
CA VAL A 92 11.04 11.71 4.95
C VAL A 92 11.98 10.50 4.96
N ALA A 93 12.70 10.28 6.06
CA ALA A 93 13.68 9.19 6.19
C ALA A 93 14.62 9.09 4.96
N ASN A 94 15.22 10.23 4.59
CA ASN A 94 16.10 10.40 3.44
C ASN A 94 15.46 10.13 2.05
N ARG A 95 14.13 10.08 1.96
CA ARG A 95 13.39 9.97 0.69
C ARG A 95 12.65 11.25 0.39
N ASN A 96 12.70 11.67 -0.87
CA ASN A 96 11.87 12.79 -1.34
C ASN A 96 10.49 12.25 -1.73
N ILE A 97 9.46 12.78 -1.10
CA ILE A 97 8.05 12.47 -1.34
C ILE A 97 7.36 13.76 -1.74
N ILE A 98 6.60 13.73 -2.83
CA ILE A 98 5.77 14.86 -3.24
C ILE A 98 4.36 14.62 -2.69
N PHE A 99 3.87 15.56 -1.90
CA PHE A 99 2.49 15.62 -1.45
C PHE A 99 1.76 16.62 -2.34
N THR A 100 0.60 16.24 -2.87
CA THR A 100 -0.19 17.13 -3.73
C THR A 100 -1.69 16.93 -3.52
N VAL A 101 -2.41 18.03 -3.35
CA VAL A 101 -3.87 18.14 -3.46
C VAL A 101 -4.29 19.05 -4.62
N ASP A 102 -3.33 19.53 -5.42
CA ASP A 102 -3.62 20.31 -6.64
C ASP A 102 -4.40 19.44 -7.66
N PRO A 103 -5.62 19.86 -8.08
CA PRO A 103 -6.44 19.10 -9.01
C PRO A 103 -5.76 18.80 -10.35
N LYS A 104 -4.93 19.70 -10.87
CA LYS A 104 -4.21 19.49 -12.15
C LYS A 104 -3.17 18.39 -12.01
N ASN A 105 -2.46 18.33 -10.88
CA ASN A 105 -1.51 17.26 -10.60
C ASN A 105 -2.23 15.91 -10.44
N VAL A 106 -3.36 15.88 -9.73
CA VAL A 106 -4.17 14.67 -9.56
C VAL A 106 -4.72 14.19 -10.91
N GLN A 107 -5.28 15.10 -11.72
CA GLN A 107 -5.77 14.79 -13.07
C GLN A 107 -4.66 14.29 -13.98
N THR A 108 -3.47 14.89 -13.92
CA THR A 108 -2.32 14.46 -14.72
C THR A 108 -1.90 13.05 -14.36
N ALA A 109 -1.76 12.75 -13.06
CA ALA A 109 -1.32 11.45 -12.60
C ALA A 109 -2.35 10.33 -12.82
N LEU A 110 -3.64 10.61 -12.64
CA LEU A 110 -4.69 9.60 -12.67
C LEU A 110 -5.43 9.48 -14.01
N ALA A 111 -5.28 10.47 -14.91
CA ALA A 111 -5.97 10.46 -16.21
C ALA A 111 -5.04 10.80 -17.39
N LEU A 112 -4.45 12.00 -17.43
CA LEU A 112 -3.79 12.49 -18.66
C LEU A 112 -2.50 11.73 -19.00
N LYS A 113 -1.72 11.37 -17.98
CA LYS A 113 -0.42 10.71 -18.11
C LYS A 113 -0.34 9.43 -17.27
N PHE A 114 -1.45 8.70 -17.15
CA PHE A 114 -1.57 7.52 -16.28
C PHE A 114 -0.40 6.52 -16.42
N LYS A 115 0.07 6.27 -17.65
CA LYS A 115 1.18 5.34 -17.95
C LYS A 115 2.54 5.77 -17.38
N ASP A 116 2.70 7.05 -17.06
CA ASP A 116 3.94 7.59 -16.48
C ASP A 116 4.01 7.40 -14.95
N PHE A 117 2.89 7.01 -14.32
CA PHE A 117 2.77 6.83 -12.89
C PHE A 117 2.46 5.37 -12.55
N GLY A 118 2.83 4.96 -11.33
CA GLY A 118 2.54 3.61 -10.84
C GLY A 118 2.44 3.56 -9.32
N VAL A 119 1.97 2.43 -8.78
CA VAL A 119 1.71 2.24 -7.34
C VAL A 119 2.96 2.36 -6.47
N GLY A 120 4.15 2.20 -7.06
CA GLY A 120 5.43 2.45 -6.41
C GLY A 120 5.86 1.34 -5.45
N SER A 121 7.14 1.32 -5.10
CA SER A 121 7.75 0.21 -4.34
C SER A 121 7.22 0.06 -2.92
N ALA A 122 6.81 1.17 -2.27
CA ALA A 122 6.26 1.14 -0.92
C ALA A 122 4.91 0.39 -0.86
N ARG A 123 3.98 0.70 -1.77
CA ARG A 123 2.69 0.01 -1.85
C ARG A 123 2.87 -1.45 -2.26
N ARG A 124 3.68 -1.70 -3.30
CA ARG A 124 3.97 -3.07 -3.75
C ARG A 124 4.58 -3.91 -2.63
N GLY A 125 5.57 -3.40 -1.90
CA GLY A 125 6.20 -4.12 -0.79
C GLY A 125 5.27 -4.37 0.41
N ALA A 126 4.29 -3.49 0.62
CA ALA A 126 3.31 -3.62 1.69
C ALA A 126 2.18 -4.61 1.36
N LEU A 127 1.62 -4.53 0.13
CA LEU A 127 0.44 -5.31 -0.27
C LEU A 127 0.77 -6.67 -0.86
N ARG A 128 1.92 -6.84 -1.53
CA ARG A 128 2.28 -8.10 -2.20
C ARG A 128 2.27 -9.35 -1.29
N PRO A 129 2.68 -9.29 -0.01
CA PRO A 129 2.56 -10.44 0.89
C PRO A 129 1.12 -10.89 1.10
N LEU A 130 0.16 -9.97 1.12
CA LEU A 130 -1.26 -10.28 1.30
C LEU A 130 -1.90 -10.63 -0.06
N MET A 131 -1.86 -9.70 -1.02
CA MET A 131 -2.65 -9.74 -2.25
C MET A 131 -1.90 -10.31 -3.46
N GLY A 132 -0.65 -10.75 -3.30
CA GLY A 132 0.14 -11.31 -4.41
C GLY A 132 0.34 -10.29 -5.54
N LYS A 133 0.21 -10.76 -6.80
CA LYS A 133 0.17 -9.92 -8.01
C LYS A 133 -1.25 -9.42 -8.32
N GLY A 134 -2.05 -9.11 -7.30
CA GLY A 134 -3.39 -8.58 -7.47
C GLY A 134 -3.39 -7.15 -8.03
N ILE A 135 -4.55 -6.71 -8.55
CA ILE A 135 -4.76 -5.42 -9.22
C ILE A 135 -4.25 -4.18 -8.44
N PHE A 136 -4.14 -4.26 -7.12
CA PHE A 136 -3.65 -3.15 -6.27
C PHE A 136 -2.11 -3.10 -6.11
N GLY A 137 -1.39 -4.11 -6.60
CA GLY A 137 0.04 -4.32 -6.38
C GLY A 137 0.89 -4.45 -7.64
N VAL A 138 0.29 -4.27 -8.82
CA VAL A 138 0.96 -4.38 -10.13
C VAL A 138 0.76 -3.11 -10.96
N ASP A 139 1.63 -2.89 -11.95
CA ASP A 139 1.59 -1.76 -12.89
C ASP A 139 1.69 -2.27 -14.33
N GLY A 140 1.37 -1.44 -15.32
CA GLY A 140 1.55 -1.75 -16.74
C GLY A 140 0.66 -2.91 -17.22
N SER A 141 1.21 -3.78 -18.08
CA SER A 141 0.45 -4.89 -18.70
C SER A 141 -0.09 -5.90 -17.68
N GLU A 142 0.64 -6.16 -16.57
CA GLU A 142 0.14 -7.02 -15.48
C GLU A 142 -1.14 -6.42 -14.85
N TRP A 143 -1.19 -5.10 -14.70
CA TRP A 143 -2.37 -4.40 -14.20
C TRP A 143 -3.52 -4.41 -15.21
N GLU A 144 -3.23 -4.16 -16.49
CA GLU A 144 -4.23 -4.19 -17.57
C GLU A 144 -4.89 -5.57 -17.66
N HIS A 145 -4.10 -6.65 -17.56
CA HIS A 145 -4.59 -8.01 -17.53
C HIS A 145 -5.47 -8.28 -16.30
N ALA A 146 -4.99 -7.95 -15.09
CA ALA A 146 -5.78 -8.10 -13.85
C ALA A 146 -7.10 -7.32 -13.90
N ARG A 147 -7.09 -6.12 -14.48
CA ARG A 147 -8.29 -5.31 -14.68
C ARG A 147 -9.26 -5.91 -15.69
N ALA A 148 -8.74 -6.47 -16.79
CA ALA A 148 -9.57 -7.14 -17.79
C ALA A 148 -10.32 -8.35 -17.20
N LEU A 149 -9.68 -9.11 -16.30
CA LEU A 149 -10.30 -10.23 -15.59
C LEU A 149 -11.40 -9.77 -14.62
N LEU A 150 -11.20 -8.65 -13.91
CA LEU A 150 -12.18 -8.16 -12.93
C LEU A 150 -13.36 -7.42 -13.55
N ARG A 151 -13.16 -6.73 -14.68
CA ARG A 151 -14.15 -5.85 -15.30
C ARG A 151 -15.54 -6.49 -15.56
N PRO A 152 -15.65 -7.76 -16.02
CA PRO A 152 -16.94 -8.40 -16.28
C PRO A 152 -17.82 -8.54 -15.02
N ASN A 153 -17.21 -8.69 -13.84
CA ASN A 153 -17.95 -8.77 -12.57
C ASN A 153 -18.70 -7.46 -12.26
N PHE A 154 -18.25 -6.33 -12.80
CA PHE A 154 -18.90 -5.02 -12.64
C PHE A 154 -19.82 -4.65 -13.81
N SER A 155 -20.44 -5.65 -14.45
CA SER A 155 -21.51 -5.40 -15.42
C SER A 155 -22.74 -4.83 -14.73
N ARG A 156 -23.53 -4.03 -15.46
CA ARG A 156 -24.75 -3.38 -14.92
C ARG A 156 -25.73 -4.40 -14.34
N THR A 157 -25.81 -5.60 -14.91
CA THR A 157 -26.67 -6.69 -14.43
C THR A 157 -26.25 -7.18 -13.06
N ARG A 158 -24.94 -7.41 -12.83
CA ARG A 158 -24.45 -7.85 -11.51
C ARG A 158 -24.54 -6.75 -10.45
N ILE A 159 -24.31 -5.49 -10.82
CA ILE A 159 -24.38 -4.36 -9.88
C ILE A 159 -25.83 -4.08 -9.43
N ASN A 160 -26.81 -4.40 -10.27
CA ASN A 160 -28.22 -4.18 -9.98
C ASN A 160 -28.89 -5.41 -9.34
N ASP A 161 -28.11 -6.35 -8.81
CA ASP A 161 -28.63 -7.48 -8.04
C ASP A 161 -29.08 -7.00 -6.66
N THR A 162 -30.26 -6.37 -6.62
CA THR A 162 -30.87 -5.84 -5.41
C THR A 162 -31.20 -6.91 -4.40
N GLU A 163 -31.51 -8.13 -4.85
CA GLU A 163 -31.85 -9.25 -3.98
C GLU A 163 -30.63 -9.68 -3.14
N LEU A 164 -29.45 -9.76 -3.77
CA LEU A 164 -28.19 -10.03 -3.07
C LEU A 164 -27.96 -9.00 -1.96
N TYR A 165 -28.09 -7.71 -2.25
CA TYR A 165 -27.87 -6.66 -1.25
C TYR A 165 -28.91 -6.67 -0.13
N GLU A 166 -30.20 -6.86 -0.45
CA GLU A 166 -31.27 -6.92 0.53
C GLU A 166 -31.06 -8.07 1.52
N SER A 167 -30.64 -9.25 1.03
CA SER A 167 -30.37 -10.41 1.88
C SER A 167 -29.27 -10.16 2.91
N HIS A 168 -28.13 -9.57 2.50
CA HIS A 168 -27.04 -9.26 3.42
C HIS A 168 -27.36 -8.12 4.39
N VAL A 169 -28.16 -7.14 3.96
CA VAL A 169 -28.64 -6.06 4.83
C VAL A 169 -29.60 -6.63 5.87
N ALA A 170 -30.51 -7.53 5.48
CA ALA A 170 -31.41 -8.21 6.42
C ALA A 170 -30.60 -9.02 7.45
N GLU A 171 -29.60 -9.79 7.01
CA GLU A 171 -28.72 -10.54 7.90
C GLU A 171 -27.97 -9.60 8.87
N LEU A 172 -27.50 -8.44 8.40
CA LEU A 172 -26.89 -7.42 9.28
C LEU A 172 -27.86 -6.88 10.32
N ILE A 173 -29.10 -6.54 9.92
CA ILE A 173 -30.14 -6.02 10.83
C ILE A 173 -30.49 -7.05 11.89
N ASP A 174 -30.56 -8.34 11.53
CA ASP A 174 -30.85 -9.43 12.48
C ASP A 174 -29.77 -9.61 13.54
N ARG A 175 -28.53 -9.16 13.27
CA ARG A 175 -27.45 -9.15 14.27
C ARG A 175 -27.52 -7.99 15.26
N ILE A 176 -28.38 -7.00 15.04
CA ILE A 176 -28.52 -5.85 15.95
C ILE A 176 -29.43 -6.24 17.13
N PRO A 177 -28.94 -6.23 18.39
CA PRO A 177 -29.76 -6.49 19.56
C PRO A 177 -30.98 -5.56 19.66
N ARG A 178 -32.14 -6.13 19.99
CA ARG A 178 -33.40 -5.39 20.18
C ARG A 178 -33.69 -5.05 21.64
N ASP A 179 -32.71 -5.26 22.52
CA ASP A 179 -32.81 -5.08 23.97
C ASP A 179 -32.54 -3.63 24.44
N GLY A 180 -32.31 -2.71 23.51
CA GLY A 180 -32.00 -1.31 23.79
C GLY A 180 -30.55 -1.05 24.21
N SER A 181 -29.67 -2.05 24.12
CA SER A 181 -28.24 -1.88 24.39
C SER A 181 -27.54 -1.00 23.35
N THR A 182 -26.43 -0.38 23.76
CA THR A 182 -25.53 0.31 22.83
C THR A 182 -24.76 -0.70 22.00
N VAL A 183 -24.80 -0.55 20.68
CA VAL A 183 -24.18 -1.47 19.71
C VAL A 183 -23.03 -0.78 18.98
N ASP A 184 -21.87 -1.44 18.92
CA ASP A 184 -20.81 -1.05 17.98
C ASP A 184 -21.15 -1.58 16.57
N LEU A 185 -21.51 -0.69 15.67
CA LEU A 185 -21.92 -1.03 14.30
C LEU A 185 -20.72 -1.28 13.37
N LEU A 186 -19.51 -0.85 13.73
CA LEU A 186 -18.35 -0.96 12.83
C LEU A 186 -18.02 -2.42 12.46
N PRO A 187 -17.95 -3.38 13.42
CA PRO A 187 -17.75 -4.79 13.08
C PRO A 187 -18.86 -5.35 12.19
N LEU A 188 -20.12 -4.96 12.41
CA LEU A 188 -21.26 -5.40 11.61
C LEU A 188 -21.15 -4.90 10.17
N PHE A 189 -20.84 -3.61 9.96
CA PHE A 189 -20.65 -3.07 8.61
C PHE A 189 -19.46 -3.68 7.88
N LEU A 190 -18.35 -3.92 8.58
CA LEU A 190 -17.17 -4.55 7.96
C LEU A 190 -17.46 -5.99 7.53
N ASN A 191 -18.12 -6.78 8.38
CA ASN A 191 -18.51 -8.14 8.07
C ASN A 191 -19.57 -8.20 6.97
N GLY A 192 -20.63 -7.38 7.04
CA GLY A 192 -21.66 -7.31 5.99
C GLY A 192 -21.09 -6.86 4.64
N THR A 193 -20.15 -5.91 4.63
CA THR A 193 -19.44 -5.51 3.40
C THR A 193 -18.57 -6.65 2.86
N LEU A 194 -17.91 -7.40 3.75
CA LEU A 194 -17.10 -8.55 3.35
C LEU A 194 -17.97 -9.64 2.72
N ASP A 195 -19.07 -10.00 3.38
CA ASP A 195 -20.02 -11.02 2.94
C ASP A 195 -20.60 -10.67 1.56
N THR A 196 -21.06 -9.43 1.40
CA THR A 196 -21.55 -8.89 0.13
C THR A 196 -20.46 -8.91 -0.95
N ALA A 197 -19.23 -8.50 -0.63
CA ALA A 197 -18.14 -8.46 -1.59
C ALA A 197 -17.71 -9.87 -2.03
N THR A 198 -17.67 -10.83 -1.11
CA THR A 198 -17.33 -12.22 -1.42
C THR A 198 -18.40 -12.88 -2.28
N GLU A 199 -19.68 -12.66 -1.99
CA GLU A 199 -20.77 -13.21 -2.82
C GLU A 199 -20.77 -12.58 -4.20
N PHE A 200 -20.60 -11.26 -4.27
CA PHE A 200 -20.52 -10.54 -5.54
C PHE A 200 -19.32 -10.98 -6.41
N LEU A 201 -18.14 -11.18 -5.80
CA LEU A 201 -16.91 -11.49 -6.54
C LEU A 201 -16.71 -12.97 -6.83
N PHE A 202 -17.12 -13.86 -5.92
CA PHE A 202 -16.86 -15.30 -5.98
C PHE A 202 -18.13 -16.15 -6.14
N GLY A 203 -19.32 -15.53 -6.05
CA GLY A 203 -20.60 -16.23 -6.08
C GLY A 203 -20.99 -16.87 -4.73
N GLU A 204 -20.17 -16.73 -3.70
CA GLU A 204 -20.41 -17.30 -2.37
C GLU A 204 -20.01 -16.29 -1.28
N SER A 205 -20.89 -16.12 -0.29
CA SER A 205 -20.61 -15.28 0.88
C SER A 205 -19.62 -15.95 1.84
N ALA A 206 -18.76 -15.15 2.45
CA ALA A 206 -17.97 -15.60 3.59
C ALA A 206 -18.84 -15.93 4.81
N HIS A 207 -20.07 -15.43 4.90
CA HIS A 207 -20.95 -15.58 6.05
C HIS A 207 -20.28 -15.18 7.37
N SER A 208 -19.43 -14.16 7.33
CA SER A 208 -18.65 -13.66 8.47
C SER A 208 -19.53 -13.08 9.59
N GLN A 209 -20.79 -12.72 9.29
CA GLN A 209 -21.76 -12.29 10.30
C GLN A 209 -22.37 -13.43 11.13
N ARG A 210 -22.29 -14.68 10.66
CA ARG A 210 -22.91 -15.86 11.32
C ARG A 210 -22.12 -16.38 12.52
N GLY A 211 -20.95 -15.80 12.81
CA GLY A 211 -20.18 -16.14 14.00
C GLY A 211 -19.80 -17.63 14.06
N GLU A 212 -20.26 -18.34 15.09
CA GLU A 212 -19.94 -19.76 15.32
C GLU A 212 -20.48 -20.69 14.22
N ASP A 213 -21.56 -20.30 13.53
CA ASP A 213 -22.15 -21.08 12.43
C ASP A 213 -21.31 -21.03 11.13
N SER A 214 -20.37 -20.08 11.04
CA SER A 214 -19.38 -19.99 9.95
C SER A 214 -17.99 -19.71 10.52
N TYR A 215 -17.43 -20.69 11.23
CA TYR A 215 -16.07 -20.61 11.79
C TYR A 215 -15.03 -20.17 10.74
N VAL A 216 -15.13 -20.70 9.52
CA VAL A 216 -14.20 -20.38 8.43
C VAL A 216 -14.33 -18.94 7.97
N GLY A 217 -15.57 -18.45 7.82
CA GLY A 217 -15.86 -17.06 7.44
C GLY A 217 -15.37 -16.04 8.46
N ALA A 218 -15.68 -16.30 9.74
CA ALA A 218 -15.24 -15.48 10.85
C ALA A 218 -13.70 -15.47 11.00
N GLU A 219 -13.04 -16.62 10.85
CA GLU A 219 -11.58 -16.71 10.88
C GLU A 219 -10.95 -15.95 9.70
N PHE A 220 -11.52 -16.07 8.50
CA PHE A 220 -11.11 -15.32 7.32
C PHE A 220 -11.25 -13.81 7.54
N ALA A 221 -12.42 -13.32 7.97
CA ALA A 221 -12.67 -11.89 8.21
C ALA A 221 -11.68 -11.29 9.20
N LYS A 222 -11.44 -11.99 10.32
CA LYS A 222 -10.46 -11.58 11.33
C LYS A 222 -9.04 -11.54 10.76
N ALA A 223 -8.62 -12.61 10.07
CA ALA A 223 -7.29 -12.67 9.46
C ALA A 223 -7.10 -11.59 8.40
N PHE A 224 -8.10 -11.36 7.56
CA PHE A 224 -8.05 -10.34 6.52
C PHE A 224 -7.90 -8.94 7.11
N GLY A 225 -8.70 -8.59 8.14
CA GLY A 225 -8.59 -7.31 8.84
C GLY A 225 -7.22 -7.07 9.48
N VAL A 226 -6.66 -8.07 10.18
CA VAL A 226 -5.31 -8.00 10.77
C VAL A 226 -4.26 -7.80 9.67
N ALA A 227 -4.37 -8.53 8.57
CA ALA A 227 -3.43 -8.41 7.47
C ALA A 227 -3.50 -7.03 6.80
N GLN A 228 -4.69 -6.47 6.58
CA GLN A 228 -4.88 -5.12 6.04
C GLN A 228 -4.31 -4.06 6.98
N TYR A 229 -4.58 -4.15 8.28
CA TYR A 229 -4.05 -3.22 9.28
C TYR A 229 -2.52 -3.17 9.28
N ILE A 230 -1.87 -4.34 9.31
CA ILE A 230 -0.42 -4.42 9.31
C ILE A 230 0.17 -4.02 7.96
N ALA A 231 -0.49 -4.34 6.84
CA ALA A 231 -0.08 -3.86 5.52
C ALA A 231 -0.11 -2.32 5.46
N GLY A 232 -1.11 -1.67 6.05
CA GLY A 232 -1.18 -0.21 6.17
C GLY A 232 -0.04 0.39 7.01
N ILE A 233 0.37 -0.27 8.09
CA ILE A 233 1.58 0.14 8.85
C ILE A 233 2.83 0.00 7.98
N ARG A 234 3.01 -1.14 7.31
CA ARG A 234 4.18 -1.40 6.46
C ARG A 234 4.27 -0.42 5.29
N PHE A 235 3.13 -0.04 4.70
CA PHE A 235 3.06 0.97 3.66
C PHE A 235 3.60 2.32 4.14
N ARG A 236 3.16 2.79 5.32
CA ARG A 236 3.60 4.06 5.93
C ARG A 236 5.09 4.05 6.29
N LEU A 237 5.60 2.93 6.79
CA LEU A 237 7.02 2.76 7.10
C LEU A 237 7.91 2.62 5.85
N GLY A 238 7.33 2.42 4.67
CA GLY A 238 8.07 2.21 3.43
C GLY A 238 9.03 1.02 3.54
N PHE A 239 10.32 1.24 3.27
CA PHE A 239 11.30 0.15 3.36
C PHE A 239 11.52 -0.36 4.78
N LEU A 240 11.35 0.49 5.80
CA LEU A 240 11.46 0.08 7.20
C LEU A 240 10.33 -0.89 7.58
N GLY A 241 9.24 -0.93 6.80
CA GLY A 241 8.17 -1.88 6.97
C GLY A 241 8.61 -3.35 6.82
N VAL A 242 9.75 -3.62 6.17
CA VAL A 242 10.33 -4.97 6.11
C VAL A 242 10.70 -5.49 7.50
N PHE A 243 11.17 -4.61 8.39
CA PHE A 243 11.51 -4.94 9.78
C PHE A 243 10.28 -5.06 10.69
N TYR A 244 9.14 -4.48 10.28
CA TYR A 244 7.86 -4.64 10.98
C TYR A 244 7.23 -6.00 10.62
N ARG A 245 7.81 -7.07 11.17
CA ARG A 245 7.38 -8.47 10.99
C ARG A 245 6.72 -8.99 12.26
N ARG A 246 5.42 -9.21 12.24
CA ARG A 246 4.65 -9.81 13.34
C ARG A 246 4.30 -11.25 13.00
N LYS A 247 4.41 -12.18 13.96
CA LYS A 247 4.01 -13.59 13.76
C LYS A 247 2.55 -13.69 13.31
N GLU A 248 1.70 -12.89 13.94
CA GLU A 248 0.29 -12.75 13.62
C GLU A 248 0.02 -12.32 12.18
N TYR A 249 0.86 -11.45 11.60
CA TYR A 249 0.75 -11.04 10.20
C TYR A 249 0.95 -12.21 9.24
N LEU A 250 1.98 -13.03 9.49
CA LEU A 250 2.27 -14.19 8.65
C LEU A 250 1.17 -15.25 8.76
N LYS A 251 0.65 -15.49 9.97
CA LYS A 251 -0.51 -16.37 10.18
C LYS A 251 -1.73 -15.86 9.40
N SER A 252 -2.02 -14.56 9.53
CA SER A 252 -3.17 -13.92 8.88
C SER A 252 -3.10 -13.96 7.36
N ILE A 253 -1.92 -13.73 6.78
CA ILE A 253 -1.68 -13.90 5.34
C ILE A 253 -1.97 -15.34 4.92
N LYS A 254 -1.49 -16.33 5.68
CA LYS A 254 -1.67 -17.75 5.35
C LYS A 254 -3.16 -18.13 5.33
N VAL A 255 -3.91 -17.73 6.35
CA VAL A 255 -5.37 -17.97 6.44
C VAL A 255 -6.10 -17.28 5.28
N THR A 256 -5.81 -16.00 5.04
CA THR A 256 -6.44 -15.23 3.96
C THR A 256 -6.21 -15.89 2.60
N ARG A 257 -4.97 -16.28 2.31
CA ARG A 257 -4.63 -16.90 1.03
C ARG A 257 -5.26 -18.28 0.87
N ALA A 258 -5.22 -19.11 1.91
CA ALA A 258 -5.85 -20.43 1.88
C ALA A 258 -7.37 -20.35 1.66
N TYR A 259 -8.02 -19.30 2.15
CA TYR A 259 -9.44 -19.05 1.84
C TYR A 259 -9.64 -18.69 0.36
N LEU A 260 -8.86 -17.74 -0.17
CA LEU A 260 -8.98 -17.30 -1.56
C LEU A 260 -8.60 -18.37 -2.60
N GLU A 261 -7.65 -19.26 -2.27
CA GLU A 261 -7.22 -20.35 -3.16
C GLU A 261 -8.36 -21.32 -3.49
N ARG A 262 -9.39 -21.43 -2.64
CA ARG A 262 -10.59 -22.25 -2.89
C ARG A 262 -11.37 -21.81 -4.12
N TYR A 263 -11.34 -20.51 -4.41
CA TYR A 263 -12.04 -19.89 -5.54
C TYR A 263 -11.17 -19.79 -6.80
N GLN A 264 -9.86 -20.04 -6.69
CA GLN A 264 -8.93 -20.02 -7.83
C GLN A 264 -8.75 -21.41 -8.47
N ALA A 265 -9.20 -22.48 -7.81
CA ALA A 265 -9.06 -23.86 -8.27
C ALA A 265 -10.23 -24.36 -9.13
N VAL A 266 -11.19 -23.49 -9.50
CA VAL A 266 -12.42 -23.85 -10.20
C VAL A 266 -12.43 -23.42 -11.68
N ASP A 267 -11.34 -22.82 -12.17
CA ASP A 267 -11.16 -22.45 -13.60
C ASP A 267 -10.02 -23.25 -14.28
#